data_AF-A0A820EWX1-F1
#
_entry.id   AF-A0A820EWX1-F1
#
_cell.length_a   1.000
_cell.length_b   1.000
_cell.length_c   1.000
_cell.angle_alpha   90.00
_cell.angle_beta   90.00
_cell.angle_gamma   90.00
#
_symmetry.space_group_name_H-M   'P 1'
#
loop_
_entity.id
_entity.type
_entity.pdbx_description
1 polymer ?
#
loop_
_entity_poly.entity_id
_entity_poly.type
_entity_poly.pdbx_seq_one_letter_code
_entity_poly.pdbx_strand_id
1 'polypeptide(L)'
;RWRLKILEYDFKVKYIPGLTNSMPDYLSRSPVDDAEEDPDESLHLISKSTQTDISNVSNHSSIVTAVQTRAMKLRHQTLNDITDISKLTSDSLNTSVEENRKIPFSAEELIQAQQNDNYAKNILNNIKKHKNYIIKDNLLMHRSNPPVPYVPPSDFRKTILRIYHDTAANGAHFGRDKTIHKIKQRYFWPSMYKDINNYIKSCIPCAQFNPRRQKNPGTLRPIKPPEGL
;
A
#
# COMPACT_ATOMS: atom_id res chain seq x y z
N ARG A 1 -12.94 -36.53 9.35
CA ARG A 1 -13.00 -37.55 8.29
C ARG A 1 -11.62 -38.02 7.83
N TRP A 2 -10.63 -37.13 7.65
CA TRP A 2 -9.28 -37.49 7.18
C TRP A 2 -8.41 -38.27 8.18
N ARG A 3 -8.58 -38.04 9.49
CA ARG A 3 -7.79 -38.74 10.53
C ARG A 3 -7.92 -40.26 10.52
N LEU A 4 -9.10 -40.79 10.16
CA LEU A 4 -9.32 -42.24 10.13
C LEU A 4 -8.61 -42.89 8.95
N LYS A 5 -8.62 -42.19 7.80
CA LYS A 5 -7.96 -42.64 6.57
C LYS A 5 -6.43 -42.61 6.66
N ILE A 6 -5.87 -41.70 7.45
CA ILE A 6 -4.41 -41.63 7.70
C ILE A 6 -3.96 -42.76 8.64
N LEU A 7 -4.80 -43.17 9.59
CA LEU A 7 -4.51 -44.29 10.50
C LEU A 7 -4.51 -45.66 9.81
N GLU A 8 -5.00 -45.76 8.57
CA GLU A 8 -4.94 -46.97 7.76
C GLU A 8 -3.55 -47.21 7.15
N TYR A 9 -2.63 -46.24 7.22
CA TYR A 9 -1.28 -46.34 6.68
C TYR A 9 -0.23 -46.44 7.78
N ASP A 10 0.83 -47.19 7.52
CA ASP A 10 2.04 -47.18 8.35
C ASP A 10 2.93 -46.00 7.95
N PHE A 11 3.12 -45.05 8.86
CA PHE A 11 4.01 -43.91 8.62
C PHE A 11 4.87 -43.58 9.83
N LYS A 12 6.02 -42.96 9.56
CA LYS A 12 6.98 -42.50 10.57
C LYS A 12 7.14 -40.99 10.46
N VAL A 13 6.77 -40.26 11.52
CA VAL A 13 6.93 -38.82 11.58
C VAL A 13 8.38 -38.48 11.95
N LYS A 14 9.04 -37.67 11.12
CA LYS A 14 10.37 -37.10 11.41
C LYS A 14 10.28 -35.58 11.40
N TYR A 15 10.82 -34.94 12.43
CA TYR A 15 10.95 -33.49 12.49
C TYR A 15 12.17 -33.03 11.68
N ILE A 16 11.97 -32.02 10.82
CA ILE A 16 13.04 -31.41 10.04
C ILE A 16 13.01 -29.89 10.31
N PRO A 17 14.10 -29.29 10.84
CA PRO A 17 14.19 -27.85 11.03
C PRO A 17 13.99 -27.07 9.72
N GLY A 18 13.34 -25.91 9.78
CA GLY A 18 12.96 -25.12 8.60
C GLY A 18 14.15 -24.68 7.73
N LEU A 19 15.33 -24.49 8.32
CA LEU A 19 16.55 -24.12 7.58
C LEU A 19 17.04 -25.24 6.64
N THR A 20 16.81 -26.50 7.03
CA THR A 20 17.17 -27.72 6.27
C THR A 20 16.02 -28.25 5.42
N ASN A 21 14.79 -27.78 5.66
CA ASN A 21 13.60 -28.18 4.93
C ASN A 21 13.46 -27.29 3.69
N SER A 22 14.29 -27.49 2.66
CA SER A 22 14.28 -26.68 1.43
C SER A 22 13.11 -26.99 0.49
N MET A 23 12.41 -28.11 0.71
CA MET A 23 11.28 -28.58 -0.13
C MET A 23 9.93 -28.75 0.61
N PRO A 24 9.52 -27.91 1.59
CA PRO A 24 8.25 -28.13 2.29
C PRO A 24 7.04 -28.02 1.34
N ASP A 25 7.22 -27.30 0.23
CA ASP A 25 6.17 -26.97 -0.73
C ASP A 25 5.94 -28.06 -1.81
N TYR A 26 6.86 -29.02 -1.95
CA TYR A 26 6.74 -30.07 -2.99
C TYR A 26 5.60 -31.06 -2.70
N LEU A 27 5.27 -31.28 -1.42
CA LEU A 27 4.18 -32.20 -1.03
C LEU A 27 2.78 -31.57 -1.12
N SER A 28 2.69 -30.27 -1.40
CA SER A 28 1.41 -29.57 -1.57
C SER A 28 1.00 -29.44 -3.05
N ARG A 29 1.91 -29.78 -3.97
CA ARG A 29 1.69 -29.64 -5.41
C ARG A 29 1.30 -31.00 -5.98
N SER A 30 0.19 -31.05 -6.71
CA SER A 30 -0.18 -32.23 -7.50
C SER A 30 0.91 -32.43 -8.57
N PRO A 31 1.46 -33.64 -8.75
CA PRO A 31 2.31 -33.92 -9.91
C PRO A 31 1.53 -33.57 -11.17
N VAL A 32 2.14 -32.84 -12.08
CA VAL A 32 1.62 -32.60 -13.42
C VAL A 32 2.47 -33.47 -14.32
N ASP A 33 1.85 -34.40 -15.05
CA ASP A 33 2.59 -35.45 -15.79
C ASP A 33 3.41 -34.89 -16.96
N ASP A 34 3.20 -33.63 -17.35
CA ASP A 34 3.98 -32.96 -18.38
C ASP A 34 4.27 -31.52 -17.93
N ALA A 35 5.43 -31.30 -17.32
CA ALA A 35 6.05 -29.98 -17.37
C ALA A 35 6.68 -29.88 -18.76
N GLU A 36 6.04 -29.17 -19.70
CA GLU A 36 6.78 -28.69 -20.85
C GLU A 36 7.93 -27.84 -20.31
N GLU A 37 9.16 -28.30 -20.50
CA GLU A 37 10.37 -27.55 -20.17
C GLU A 37 10.36 -26.29 -21.05
N ASP A 38 9.94 -25.18 -20.47
CA ASP A 38 10.01 -23.87 -21.10
C ASP A 38 11.51 -23.59 -21.36
N PRO A 39 11.96 -23.45 -22.63
CA PRO A 39 13.39 -23.43 -22.99
C PRO A 39 14.18 -22.24 -22.42
N ASP A 40 13.53 -21.35 -21.67
CA ASP A 40 14.14 -20.19 -21.04
C ASP A 40 14.52 -20.41 -19.55
N GLU A 41 14.24 -21.58 -18.97
CA GLU A 41 14.63 -21.87 -17.58
C GLU A 41 16.09 -22.36 -17.47
N SER A 42 17.02 -21.49 -17.88
CA SER A 42 18.43 -21.64 -17.50
C SER A 42 18.60 -21.26 -16.02
N LEU A 43 18.71 -22.29 -15.18
CA LEU A 43 19.01 -22.20 -13.75
C LEU A 43 20.37 -21.50 -13.51
N HIS A 44 20.34 -20.21 -13.20
CA HIS A 44 21.44 -19.57 -12.47
C HIS A 44 21.00 -19.18 -11.05
N LEU A 45 21.21 -20.13 -10.14
CA LEU A 45 21.25 -19.91 -8.70
C LEU A 45 22.38 -18.93 -8.36
N ILE A 46 22.07 -17.66 -8.18
CA ILE A 46 22.91 -16.74 -7.39
C ILE A 46 22.02 -15.96 -6.44
N SER A 47 21.97 -16.43 -5.20
CA SER A 47 21.47 -15.68 -4.06
C SER A 47 22.42 -14.52 -3.73
N LYS A 48 21.99 -13.27 -3.89
CA LYS A 48 22.67 -12.12 -3.26
C LYS A 48 21.68 -11.08 -2.73
N SER A 49 21.62 -11.02 -1.39
CA SER A 49 21.13 -9.89 -0.61
C SER A 49 21.92 -8.61 -0.89
N THR A 50 21.23 -7.47 -0.76
CA THR A 50 21.73 -6.11 -0.39
C THR A 50 23.10 -5.66 -0.94
N GLN A 51 23.10 -4.76 -1.94
CA GLN A 51 23.71 -3.41 -1.90
C GLN A 51 23.74 -2.78 -3.31
N THR A 52 23.77 -1.45 -3.30
CA THR A 52 23.86 -0.50 -4.42
C THR A 52 25.22 -0.58 -5.13
N ASP A 53 25.23 -0.54 -6.47
CA ASP A 53 25.83 0.55 -7.26
C ASP A 53 25.69 0.29 -8.77
N ILE A 54 25.45 1.38 -9.49
CA ILE A 54 25.20 1.47 -10.92
C ILE A 54 26.53 1.52 -11.68
N SER A 55 26.67 0.71 -12.72
CA SER A 55 27.44 1.08 -13.92
C SER A 55 27.05 0.22 -15.13
N ASN A 56 26.34 0.86 -16.09
CA ASN A 56 26.24 0.58 -17.54
C ASN A 56 25.83 -0.84 -17.98
N VAL A 57 24.75 -1.09 -18.74
CA VAL A 57 24.45 -0.55 -20.08
C VAL A 57 22.96 -0.72 -20.45
N SER A 58 22.42 0.32 -21.09
CA SER A 58 21.30 0.46 -22.04
C SER A 58 20.06 -0.46 -22.06
N ASN A 59 18.92 0.23 -21.88
CA ASN A 59 17.74 0.25 -22.75
C ASN A 59 17.07 -1.08 -23.12
N HIS A 60 16.23 -1.61 -22.24
CA HIS A 60 14.79 -1.65 -22.50
C HIS A 60 14.00 -1.89 -21.21
N SER A 61 12.78 -1.39 -21.22
CA SER A 61 11.86 -1.16 -20.12
C SER A 61 11.44 -2.41 -19.31
N SER A 62 11.37 -2.21 -17.99
CA SER A 62 10.28 -2.66 -17.10
C SER A 62 10.02 -4.18 -16.97
N ILE A 63 10.61 -4.81 -15.95
CA ILE A 63 10.05 -6.05 -15.39
C ILE A 63 9.80 -5.84 -13.89
N VAL A 64 8.54 -5.54 -13.55
CA VAL A 64 7.97 -5.77 -12.23
C VAL A 64 6.81 -6.72 -12.45
N THR A 65 7.03 -8.03 -12.31
CA THR A 65 5.97 -9.02 -12.48
C THR A 65 5.11 -9.06 -11.21
N ALA A 66 3.96 -8.37 -11.24
CA ALA A 66 2.95 -8.45 -10.21
C ALA A 66 2.06 -9.69 -10.43
N VAL A 67 1.84 -10.47 -9.36
CA VAL A 67 0.97 -11.65 -9.34
C VAL A 67 -0.48 -11.25 -9.63
N GLN A 68 -1.03 -11.70 -10.76
CA GLN A 68 -2.45 -11.56 -11.07
C GLN A 68 -3.28 -12.46 -10.15
N THR A 69 -4.21 -11.87 -9.40
CA THR A 69 -5.13 -12.61 -8.53
C THR A 69 -6.42 -12.97 -9.27
N ARG A 70 -7.09 -14.03 -8.80
CA ARG A 70 -8.29 -14.66 -9.38
C ARG A 70 -9.45 -13.70 -9.71
N ALA A 71 -9.49 -12.51 -9.10
CA ALA A 71 -10.47 -11.46 -9.39
C ALA A 71 -10.30 -10.82 -10.79
N MET A 72 -9.10 -10.81 -11.37
CA MET A 72 -8.86 -10.26 -12.72
C MET A 72 -9.37 -11.18 -13.83
N LYS A 73 -9.41 -12.50 -13.61
CA LYS A 73 -9.86 -13.49 -14.61
C LYS A 73 -11.37 -13.37 -14.92
N LEU A 74 -12.18 -12.98 -13.94
CA LEU A 74 -13.62 -12.80 -14.11
C LEU A 74 -13.98 -11.55 -14.94
N ARG A 75 -13.04 -10.60 -15.11
CA ARG A 75 -13.27 -9.33 -15.81
C ARG A 75 -13.01 -9.42 -17.33
N HIS A 76 -12.29 -10.45 -17.77
CA HIS A 76 -12.00 -10.67 -19.20
C HIS A 76 -13.10 -11.44 -19.95
N GLN A 77 -14.03 -12.10 -19.26
CA GLN A 77 -15.12 -12.83 -19.92
C GLN A 77 -16.30 -11.95 -20.36
N THR A 78 -16.35 -10.68 -19.95
CA THR A 78 -17.47 -9.77 -20.25
C THR A 78 -17.17 -8.73 -21.35
N LEU A 79 -16.09 -8.89 -22.12
CA LEU A 79 -15.67 -7.92 -23.15
C LEU A 79 -15.37 -8.57 -24.51
N ASN A 80 -16.16 -9.58 -24.91
CA ASN A 80 -16.05 -10.16 -26.26
C ASN A 80 -17.16 -9.73 -27.23
N ASP A 81 -18.12 -8.91 -26.80
CA ASP A 81 -19.22 -8.44 -27.65
C ASP A 81 -19.17 -6.93 -27.92
N ILE A 82 -18.03 -6.38 -28.35
CA ILE A 82 -18.00 -5.09 -29.06
C ILE A 82 -16.88 -5.12 -30.13
N THR A 83 -17.20 -5.69 -31.29
CA THR A 83 -16.44 -5.46 -32.53
C THR A 83 -16.90 -4.15 -33.16
N ASP A 84 -16.12 -3.08 -33.01
CA ASP A 84 -16.02 -1.97 -33.98
C ASP A 84 -14.90 -1.00 -33.56
N ILE A 85 -13.66 -1.34 -33.93
CA ILE A 85 -12.47 -0.49 -33.77
C ILE A 85 -11.98 -0.10 -35.16
N SER A 86 -12.57 0.94 -35.75
CA SER A 86 -12.02 1.52 -37.01
C SER A 86 -12.30 3.01 -37.19
N LYS A 87 -12.56 3.79 -36.13
CA LYS A 87 -12.90 5.21 -36.32
C LYS A 87 -12.28 6.27 -35.42
N LEU A 88 -11.26 5.98 -34.61
CA LEU A 88 -10.61 7.05 -33.81
C LEU A 88 -9.10 6.79 -33.60
N THR A 89 -8.33 6.86 -34.68
CA THR A 89 -6.91 7.27 -34.66
C THR A 89 -6.89 8.78 -34.90
N SER A 90 -6.48 9.63 -33.96
CA SER A 90 -5.11 10.17 -34.00
C SER A 90 -4.66 10.97 -32.76
N ASP A 91 -5.17 10.78 -31.54
CA ASP A 91 -4.75 11.63 -30.39
C ASP A 91 -4.31 10.89 -29.12
N SER A 92 -4.11 9.58 -29.17
CA SER A 92 -3.79 8.76 -27.99
C SER A 92 -2.30 8.59 -27.72
N LEU A 93 -1.59 9.66 -27.43
CA LEU A 93 -0.29 9.60 -26.73
C LEU A 93 -0.09 10.90 -25.95
N ASN A 94 -0.73 11.05 -24.77
CA ASN A 94 -0.27 11.93 -23.66
C ASN A 94 -1.17 11.92 -22.40
N THR A 95 -1.80 10.79 -22.02
CA THR A 95 -2.79 10.78 -20.91
C THR A 95 -2.40 9.93 -19.69
N SER A 96 -1.20 9.36 -19.63
CA SER A 96 -0.88 8.33 -18.63
C SER A 96 -0.25 8.81 -17.31
N VAL A 97 -0.08 10.11 -17.08
CA VAL A 97 0.50 10.64 -15.81
C VAL A 97 -0.51 11.48 -15.00
N GLU A 98 -1.54 12.02 -15.64
CA GLU A 98 -2.43 13.01 -15.03
C GLU A 98 -3.65 12.39 -14.32
N GLU A 99 -4.11 11.19 -14.72
CA GLU A 99 -5.36 10.61 -14.20
C GLU A 99 -5.34 10.29 -12.70
N ASN A 100 -4.16 10.08 -12.12
CA ASN A 100 -4.01 9.86 -10.68
C ASN A 100 -4.03 11.15 -9.86
N ARG A 101 -4.22 12.34 -10.45
CA ARG A 101 -4.37 13.64 -9.77
C ARG A 101 -5.82 14.07 -9.56
N LYS A 102 -6.82 13.19 -9.66
CA LYS A 102 -8.20 13.55 -9.29
C LYS A 102 -8.26 13.95 -7.82
N ILE A 103 -8.27 15.26 -7.59
CA ILE A 103 -8.52 15.91 -6.31
C ILE A 103 -9.99 15.62 -5.97
N PRO A 104 -10.32 15.19 -4.74
CA PRO A 104 -11.70 14.85 -4.40
C PRO A 104 -12.59 16.08 -4.16
N PHE A 105 -12.13 17.25 -4.56
CA PHE A 105 -12.78 18.54 -4.39
C PHE A 105 -12.36 19.47 -5.53
N SER A 106 -13.26 20.39 -5.89
CA SER A 106 -12.92 21.46 -6.83
C SER A 106 -11.90 22.41 -6.20
N ALA A 107 -11.05 23.01 -7.03
CA ALA A 107 -10.16 24.08 -6.57
C ALA A 107 -10.96 25.24 -5.96
N GLU A 108 -12.13 25.54 -6.53
CA GLU A 108 -13.04 26.59 -6.05
C GLU A 108 -13.57 26.31 -4.65
N GLU A 109 -14.02 25.08 -4.40
CA GLU A 109 -14.51 24.64 -3.08
C GLU A 109 -13.42 24.79 -2.01
N LEU A 110 -12.18 24.43 -2.35
CA LEU A 110 -11.07 24.57 -1.42
C LEU A 110 -10.72 26.04 -1.15
N ILE A 111 -10.74 26.90 -2.17
CA ILE A 111 -10.53 28.34 -2.03
C ILE A 111 -11.57 28.93 -1.09
N GLN A 112 -12.86 28.62 -1.28
CA GLN A 112 -13.94 29.10 -0.41
C GLN A 112 -13.75 28.64 1.03
N ALA A 113 -13.34 27.40 1.24
CA ALA A 113 -13.08 26.90 2.59
C ALA A 113 -11.85 27.54 3.25
N GLN A 114 -10.81 27.86 2.48
CA GLN A 114 -9.67 28.64 2.98
C GLN A 114 -10.07 30.07 3.33
N GLN A 115 -10.98 30.69 2.57
CA GLN A 115 -11.53 32.01 2.89
C GLN A 115 -12.38 32.01 4.16
N ASN A 116 -12.91 30.88 4.61
CA ASN A 116 -13.67 30.77 5.86
C ASN A 116 -12.82 30.37 7.06
N ASP A 117 -11.63 29.79 6.84
CA ASP A 117 -10.74 29.33 7.91
C ASP A 117 -9.93 30.48 8.53
N ASN A 118 -10.07 30.67 9.84
CA ASN A 118 -9.34 31.69 10.60
C ASN A 118 -7.82 31.50 10.53
N TYR A 119 -7.36 30.24 10.51
CA TYR A 119 -5.93 29.93 10.41
C TYR A 119 -5.37 30.33 9.04
N ALA A 120 -6.07 29.96 7.97
CA ALA A 120 -5.72 30.39 6.61
C ALA A 120 -5.73 31.92 6.47
N LYS A 121 -6.77 32.61 6.95
CA LYS A 121 -6.86 34.08 6.94
C LYS A 121 -5.64 34.73 7.60
N ASN A 122 -5.23 34.24 8.77
CA ASN A 122 -4.07 34.77 9.47
C ASN A 122 -2.79 34.64 8.62
N ILE A 123 -2.59 33.48 7.99
CA ILE A 123 -1.45 33.25 7.11
C ILE A 123 -1.51 34.17 5.88
N LEU A 124 -2.67 34.30 5.25
CA LEU A 124 -2.87 35.14 4.07
C LEU A 124 -2.55 36.62 4.38
N ASN A 125 -3.04 37.14 5.51
CA ASN A 125 -2.77 38.50 5.95
C ASN A 125 -1.29 38.74 6.32
N ASN A 126 -0.58 37.71 6.77
CA ASN A 126 0.81 37.79 7.24
C ASN A 126 1.78 36.96 6.39
N ILE A 127 1.54 36.82 5.08
CA ILE A 127 2.28 35.87 4.24
C ILE A 127 3.80 36.06 4.25
N LYS A 128 4.27 37.32 4.39
CA LYS A 128 5.71 37.66 4.49
C LYS A 128 6.39 37.04 5.72
N LYS A 129 5.65 36.86 6.83
CA LYS A 129 6.16 36.20 8.05
C LYS A 129 6.16 34.68 7.91
N HIS A 130 5.20 34.14 7.18
CA HIS A 130 5.00 32.70 7.01
C HIS A 130 5.79 32.12 5.82
N LYS A 131 7.11 31.97 6.00
CA LYS A 131 8.03 31.43 4.99
C LYS A 131 7.72 30.00 4.50
N ASN A 132 6.86 29.25 5.17
CA ASN A 132 6.50 27.89 4.72
C ASN A 132 5.29 27.87 3.78
N TYR A 133 4.73 29.03 3.44
CA TYR A 133 3.53 29.12 2.61
C TYR A 133 3.74 30.01 1.38
N ILE A 134 3.03 29.67 0.31
CA ILE A 134 2.95 30.45 -0.93
C ILE A 134 1.49 30.54 -1.37
N ILE A 135 1.17 31.59 -2.11
CA ILE A 135 -0.12 31.76 -2.76
C ILE A 135 0.08 31.53 -4.25
N LYS A 136 -0.72 30.65 -4.84
CA LYS A 136 -0.73 30.39 -6.28
C LYS A 136 -2.18 30.24 -6.72
N ASP A 137 -2.58 30.93 -7.79
CA ASP A 137 -3.95 30.87 -8.35
C ASP A 137 -5.04 31.11 -7.27
N ASN A 138 -4.79 32.08 -6.39
CA ASN A 138 -5.63 32.42 -5.23
C ASN A 138 -5.80 31.31 -4.17
N LEU A 139 -4.97 30.27 -4.24
CA LEU A 139 -4.96 29.14 -3.32
C LEU A 139 -3.75 29.23 -2.38
N LEU A 140 -4.00 29.07 -1.07
CA LEU A 140 -2.95 28.92 -0.09
C LEU A 140 -2.31 27.53 -0.21
N MET A 141 -1.01 27.50 -0.47
CA MET A 141 -0.21 26.28 -0.59
C MET A 141 0.92 26.26 0.43
N HIS A 142 1.35 25.06 0.80
CA HIS A 142 2.55 24.81 1.58
C HIS A 142 3.77 24.67 0.65
N ARG A 143 4.89 25.29 1.03
CA ARG A 143 6.20 25.15 0.38
C ARG A 143 6.80 23.77 0.67
N SER A 144 6.26 22.76 0.00
CA SER A 144 6.88 21.46 -0.21
C SER A 144 7.46 21.38 -1.63
N ASN A 145 8.17 20.30 -1.96
CA ASN A 145 8.64 20.05 -3.33
C ASN A 145 8.00 18.76 -3.89
N PRO A 146 7.00 18.85 -4.79
CA PRO A 146 6.33 20.05 -5.30
C PRO A 146 5.42 20.72 -4.25
N PRO A 147 5.01 21.99 -4.44
CA PRO A 147 4.07 22.65 -3.53
C PRO A 147 2.71 21.94 -3.47
N VAL A 148 2.13 21.85 -2.28
CA VAL A 148 0.84 21.19 -2.06
C VAL A 148 -0.18 22.14 -1.44
N PRO A 149 -1.47 22.04 -1.77
CA PRO A 149 -2.52 22.85 -1.17
C PRO A 149 -2.63 22.66 0.36
N TYR A 150 -2.88 23.76 1.06
CA TYR A 150 -3.31 23.73 2.46
C TYR A 150 -4.78 23.30 2.55
N VAL A 151 -5.09 22.39 3.49
CA VAL A 151 -6.46 21.90 3.71
C VAL A 151 -7.00 22.39 5.06
N PRO A 152 -8.05 23.23 5.09
CA PRO A 152 -8.65 23.72 6.33
C PRO A 152 -9.33 22.61 7.13
N PRO A 153 -9.62 22.82 8.43
CA PRO A 153 -10.31 21.85 9.27
C PRO A 153 -11.79 21.78 8.87
N SER A 154 -12.08 20.96 7.86
CA SER A 154 -13.43 20.72 7.34
C SER A 154 -13.59 19.26 6.89
N ASP A 155 -14.74 18.93 6.29
CA ASP A 155 -15.02 17.62 5.73
C ASP A 155 -14.04 17.20 4.60
N PHE A 156 -13.24 18.14 4.06
CA PHE A 156 -12.14 17.80 3.17
C PHE A 156 -11.13 16.88 3.83
N ARG A 157 -10.71 17.16 5.07
CA ARG A 157 -9.73 16.30 5.76
C ARG A 157 -10.26 14.89 5.96
N LYS A 158 -11.53 14.74 6.36
CA LYS A 158 -12.19 13.43 6.50
C LYS A 158 -12.27 12.69 5.17
N THR A 159 -12.66 13.39 4.11
CA THR A 159 -12.77 12.82 2.76
C THR A 159 -11.41 12.34 2.25
N ILE A 160 -10.35 13.13 2.43
CA ILE A 160 -8.98 12.74 2.10
C ILE A 160 -8.59 11.49 2.89
N LEU A 161 -8.80 11.47 4.21
CA LEU A 161 -8.47 10.32 5.05
C LEU A 161 -9.19 9.05 4.58
N ARG A 162 -10.50 9.14 4.30
CA ARG A 162 -11.30 8.03 3.78
C ARG A 162 -10.77 7.52 2.44
N ILE A 163 -10.42 8.41 1.51
CA ILE A 163 -9.90 8.00 0.20
C ILE A 163 -8.56 7.28 0.35
N TYR A 164 -7.63 7.86 1.09
CA TYR A 164 -6.27 7.33 1.19
C TYR A 164 -6.10 6.23 2.24
N HIS A 165 -7.15 5.87 2.98
CA HIS A 165 -7.15 4.73 3.90
C HIS A 165 -8.18 3.67 3.52
N ASP A 166 -9.45 4.01 3.33
CA ASP A 166 -10.54 3.02 3.23
C ASP A 166 -10.76 2.50 1.81
N THR A 167 -10.50 3.32 0.78
CA THR A 167 -10.80 2.90 -0.60
C THR A 167 -9.78 1.90 -1.13
N ALA A 168 -10.24 0.87 -1.84
CA ALA A 168 -9.36 -0.17 -2.39
C ALA A 168 -8.32 0.38 -3.38
N ALA A 169 -8.66 1.40 -4.17
CA ALA A 169 -7.77 1.96 -5.19
C ALA A 169 -6.59 2.75 -4.59
N ASN A 170 -6.84 3.55 -3.55
CA ASN A 170 -5.85 4.50 -3.04
C ASN A 170 -5.30 4.12 -1.67
N GLY A 171 -6.10 3.46 -0.83
CA GLY A 171 -5.81 3.22 0.58
C GLY A 171 -5.70 1.75 0.97
N ALA A 172 -6.63 0.88 0.57
CA ALA A 172 -6.66 -0.54 0.91
C ALA A 172 -6.26 -0.85 2.37
N HIS A 173 -6.75 -0.03 3.32
CA HIS A 173 -6.41 -0.07 4.74
C HIS A 173 -4.91 -0.02 5.05
N PHE A 174 -4.15 0.79 4.29
CA PHE A 174 -2.72 0.97 4.53
C PHE A 174 -2.42 1.44 5.96
N GLY A 175 -1.30 0.94 6.47
CA GLY A 175 -0.73 1.39 7.74
C GLY A 175 -0.27 2.85 7.68
N ARG A 176 -0.04 3.40 8.87
CA ARG A 176 0.25 4.82 9.11
C ARG A 176 1.24 5.45 8.13
N ASP A 177 2.42 4.85 7.98
CA ASP A 177 3.51 5.49 7.25
C ASP A 177 3.23 5.54 5.73
N LYS A 178 2.57 4.51 5.19
CA LYS A 178 2.14 4.47 3.78
C LYS A 178 1.05 5.51 3.50
N THR A 179 0.06 5.63 4.38
CA THR A 179 -1.01 6.64 4.24
C THR A 179 -0.44 8.06 4.34
N ILE A 180 0.44 8.33 5.30
CA ILE A 180 1.16 9.61 5.42
C ILE A 180 1.92 9.91 4.13
N HIS A 181 2.66 8.93 3.60
CA HIS A 181 3.46 9.12 2.39
C HIS A 181 2.61 9.53 1.20
N LYS A 182 1.43 8.93 1.01
CA LYS A 182 0.53 9.28 -0.09
C LYS A 182 -0.12 10.65 0.10
N ILE A 183 -0.58 10.97 1.31
CA ILE A 183 -1.27 12.24 1.57
C ILE A 183 -0.31 13.43 1.48
N LYS A 184 0.90 13.32 2.08
CA LYS A 184 1.87 14.43 2.12
C LYS A 184 2.37 14.88 0.76
N GLN A 185 2.26 14.03 -0.26
CA GLN A 185 2.64 14.35 -1.64
C GLN A 185 1.64 15.30 -2.31
N ARG A 186 0.45 15.46 -1.75
CA ARG A 186 -0.70 16.11 -2.42
C ARG A 186 -1.41 17.13 -1.57
N TYR A 187 -1.33 17.02 -0.24
CA TYR A 187 -2.05 17.87 0.68
C TYR A 187 -1.20 18.18 1.91
N PHE A 188 -1.52 19.28 2.57
CA PHE A 188 -0.88 19.63 3.84
C PHE A 188 -1.88 20.28 4.81
N TRP A 189 -1.72 19.96 6.10
CA TRP A 189 -2.26 20.74 7.20
C TRP A 189 -1.41 20.53 8.47
N PRO A 190 -1.39 21.48 9.44
CA PRO A 190 -0.46 21.44 10.57
C PRO A 190 -0.54 20.17 11.44
N SER A 191 -1.74 19.64 11.68
CA SER A 191 -1.99 18.45 12.50
C SER A 191 -2.03 17.13 11.72
N MET A 192 -1.63 17.12 10.45
CA MET A 192 -1.81 15.99 9.52
C MET A 192 -1.33 14.64 10.05
N TYR A 193 -0.13 14.58 10.62
CA TYR A 193 0.42 13.33 11.14
C TYR A 193 -0.40 12.76 12.31
N LYS A 194 -0.86 13.65 13.21
CA LYS A 194 -1.68 13.26 14.36
C LYS A 194 -3.06 12.81 13.89
N ASP A 195 -3.66 13.55 12.97
CA ASP A 195 -5.00 13.26 12.45
C ASP A 195 -5.03 11.93 11.70
N ILE A 196 -4.05 11.67 10.81
CA ILE A 196 -3.91 10.38 10.11
C ILE A 196 -3.73 9.23 11.10
N ASN A 197 -2.86 9.40 12.09
CA ASN A 197 -2.61 8.35 13.08
C ASN A 197 -3.86 8.04 13.92
N ASN A 198 -4.61 9.08 14.32
CA ASN A 198 -5.86 8.89 15.05
C ASN A 198 -6.92 8.20 14.20
N TYR A 199 -7.06 8.59 12.93
CA TYR A 199 -8.00 7.99 11.98
C TYR A 199 -7.77 6.48 11.81
N ILE A 200 -6.50 6.10 11.56
CA ILE A 200 -6.13 4.69 11.36
C ILE A 200 -6.31 3.89 12.65
N LYS A 201 -6.01 4.47 13.82
CA LYS A 201 -6.23 3.82 15.11
C LYS A 201 -7.72 3.58 15.41
N SER A 202 -8.61 4.44 14.93
CA SER A 202 -10.05 4.28 15.06
C SER A 202 -10.67 3.32 14.03
N CYS A 203 -9.90 2.82 13.06
CA CYS A 203 -10.39 1.94 12.01
C CYS A 203 -10.63 0.52 12.55
N ILE A 204 -11.90 0.09 12.60
CA ILE A 204 -12.32 -1.21 13.14
C ILE A 204 -11.69 -2.38 12.39
N PRO A 205 -11.73 -2.45 11.03
CA PRO A 205 -11.03 -3.50 10.28
C PRO A 205 -9.55 -3.59 10.63
N CYS A 206 -8.83 -2.45 10.64
CA CYS A 206 -7.42 -2.45 10.98
C CYS A 206 -7.14 -2.92 12.41
N ALA A 207 -7.98 -2.53 13.37
CA ALA A 207 -7.83 -2.96 14.76
C ALA A 207 -8.04 -4.47 14.94
N GLN A 208 -8.93 -5.08 14.14
CA GLN A 208 -9.20 -6.52 14.16
C GLN A 208 -8.08 -7.33 13.49
N PHE A 209 -7.60 -6.90 12.32
CA PHE A 209 -6.63 -7.66 11.52
C PHE A 209 -5.16 -7.37 11.83
N ASN A 210 -4.85 -6.26 12.51
CA ASN A 210 -3.49 -5.89 12.88
C ASN A 210 -3.34 -5.85 14.41
N PRO A 211 -3.32 -7.01 15.08
CA PRO A 211 -3.13 -7.05 16.53
C PRO A 211 -1.82 -6.36 16.88
N ARG A 212 -1.85 -5.54 17.95
CA ARG A 212 -0.64 -4.90 18.47
C ARG A 212 0.40 -5.99 18.71
N ARG A 213 1.57 -5.85 18.08
CA ARG A 213 2.75 -6.63 18.42
C ARG A 213 3.08 -6.33 19.88
N GLN A 214 2.60 -7.17 20.78
CA GLN A 214 3.01 -7.11 22.17
C GLN A 214 4.47 -7.53 22.23
N LYS A 215 5.22 -6.98 23.20
CA LYS A 215 6.51 -7.57 23.53
C LYS A 215 6.25 -9.02 23.92
N ASN A 216 7.13 -9.93 23.50
CA ASN A 216 7.07 -11.31 23.98
C ASN A 216 6.98 -11.25 25.51
N PRO A 217 6.03 -11.95 26.13
CA PRO A 217 5.97 -12.02 27.58
C PRO A 217 7.35 -12.47 28.08
N GLY A 218 7.82 -11.84 29.16
CA GLY A 218 9.09 -12.22 29.76
C GLY A 218 9.10 -13.69 30.16
N THR A 219 10.28 -14.26 30.38
CA THR A 219 10.41 -15.62 30.91
C THR A 219 9.63 -15.77 32.22
N LEU A 220 8.89 -16.87 32.34
CA LEU A 220 8.20 -17.23 33.58
C LEU A 220 9.24 -17.32 34.72
N ARG A 221 8.93 -16.71 35.86
CA ARG A 221 9.75 -16.82 37.08
C ARG A 221 9.13 -17.91 37.96
N PRO A 222 9.75 -19.10 38.09
CA PRO A 222 9.22 -20.15 38.95
C PRO A 222 9.27 -19.71 40.41
N ILE A 223 8.21 -20.06 41.16
CA ILE A 223 8.17 -19.89 42.62
C ILE A 223 9.09 -20.95 43.22
N LYS A 224 9.95 -20.57 44.17
CA LYS A 224 10.79 -21.55 44.89
C LYS A 224 9.88 -22.46 45.74
N PRO A 225 10.10 -23.79 45.75
CA PRO A 225 9.38 -24.67 46.67
C PRO A 225 9.63 -24.24 48.12
N PRO A 226 8.65 -24.39 49.02
CA PRO A 226 8.82 -24.08 50.43
C PRO A 226 9.90 -25.00 51.04
N GLU A 227 10.72 -24.44 51.93
CA GLU A 227 11.73 -25.19 52.66
C GLU A 227 11.03 -26.06 53.73
N GLY A 228 11.07 -27.38 53.54
CA GLY A 228 10.69 -28.37 54.56
C GLY A 228 9.38 -29.11 54.29
N LEU A 229 9.52 -30.32 53.72
CA LEU A 229 8.66 -31.47 53.99
C LEU A 229 9.54 -32.56 54.62
#